data_AF-A0AAX2AG74-F1
#
_entry.id   AF-A0AAX2AG74-F1
#
_cell.length_a   1.000
_cell.length_b   1.000
_cell.length_c   1.000
_cell.angle_alpha   90.00
_cell.angle_beta   90.00
_cell.angle_gamma   90.00
#
_symmetry.space_group_name_H-M   'P 1'
#
loop_
_entity.id
_entity.type
_entity.pdbx_description
1 polymer ?
#
loop_
_entity_poly.entity_id
_entity_poly.type
_entity_poly.pdbx_seq_one_letter_code
_entity_poly.pdbx_strand_id
1 'polypeptide(L)' 'MTKEEELQFLEIIKETIIPYAQNMSDEQIKNLIETVQKQNPNLPFGFGNMLLEQIRLLKQSQ' A
#
# COMPACT_ATOMS: atom_id res chain seq x y z
N MET A 1 12.19 -9.90 -2.18
CA MET A 1 11.48 -10.68 -1.15
C MET A 1 11.43 -12.13 -1.61
N THR A 2 11.30 -13.06 -0.68
CA THR A 2 10.89 -14.43 -1.00
C THR A 2 9.40 -14.49 -1.30
N LYS A 3 8.91 -15.58 -1.89
CA LYS A 3 7.48 -15.75 -2.16
C LYS A 3 6.63 -15.74 -0.88
N GLU A 4 7.19 -16.26 0.21
CA GLU A 4 6.51 -16.30 1.51
C GLU A 4 6.38 -14.91 2.13
N GLU A 5 7.44 -14.10 2.05
CA GLU A 5 7.43 -12.70 2.49
C GLU A 5 6.46 -11.85 1.68
N GLU A 6 6.39 -12.07 0.36
CA GLU A 6 5.44 -11.35 -0.51
C GLU A 6 3.99 -11.67 -0.14
N LEU A 7 3.67 -12.93 0.16
CA LEU A 7 2.34 -13.34 0.60
C LEU A 7 1.98 -12.73 1.95
N GLN A 8 2.91 -12.77 2.92
CA GLN A 8 2.70 -12.13 4.23
C GLN A 8 2.48 -10.63 4.10
N PHE A 9 3.26 -9.97 3.25
CA PHE A 9 3.11 -8.54 2.99
C PHE A 9 1.75 -8.21 2.39
N LEU A 10 1.29 -8.99 1.41
CA LEU A 10 -0.04 -8.83 0.82
C LEU A 10 -1.16 -9.03 1.85
N GLU A 11 -1.02 -10.03 2.72
CA GLU A 11 -2.03 -10.31 3.75
C GLU A 11 -2.11 -9.17 4.77
N ILE A 12 -0.96 -8.66 5.21
CA ILE A 12 -0.90 -7.48 6.09
C ILE A 12 -1.58 -6.27 5.43
N ILE A 13 -1.37 -6.02 4.13
CA ILE A 13 -2.05 -4.94 3.41
C ILE A 13 -3.57 -5.14 3.45
N LYS A 14 -4.04 -6.35 3.17
CA LYS A 14 -5.48 -6.68 3.18
C LYS A 14 -6.12 -6.51 4.55
N GLU A 15 -5.43 -6.89 5.62
CA GLU A 15 -5.96 -6.80 6.98
C GLU A 15 -5.91 -5.37 7.53
N THR A 16 -4.85 -4.61 7.21
CA THR A 16 -4.57 -3.34 7.88
C THR A 16 -4.89 -2.10 7.07
N ILE A 17 -4.75 -2.13 5.74
CA ILE A 17 -4.89 -0.95 4.89
C ILE A 17 -6.19 -0.98 4.09
N ILE A 18 -6.53 -2.11 3.48
CA ILE A 18 -7.70 -2.22 2.60
C ILE A 18 -9.02 -1.80 3.26
N PRO A 19 -9.34 -2.19 4.51
CA PRO A 19 -10.61 -1.79 5.15
C PRO A 19 -10.83 -0.28 5.19
N TYR A 20 -9.74 0.50 5.30
CA TYR A 20 -9.78 1.95 5.28
C TYR A 20 -9.73 2.51 3.85
N ALA A 21 -8.86 1.94 3.00
CA ALA A 21 -8.68 2.37 1.62
C ALA A 21 -9.90 2.10 0.72
N GLN A 22 -10.78 1.16 1.07
CA GLN A 22 -12.02 0.89 0.33
C GLN A 22 -12.89 2.13 0.20
N ASN A 23 -12.95 2.96 1.24
CA ASN A 23 -13.76 4.19 1.25
C ASN A 23 -12.97 5.43 0.80
N MET A 24 -11.72 5.27 0.38
CA MET A 24 -10.88 6.37 -0.12
C MET A 24 -10.85 6.39 -1.66
N SER A 25 -10.79 7.59 -2.23
CA SER A 25 -10.43 7.77 -3.64
C SER A 25 -8.95 7.47 -3.87
N ASP A 26 -8.60 7.12 -5.10
CA ASP A 26 -7.20 6.89 -5.51
C ASP A 26 -6.28 8.07 -5.19
N GLU A 27 -6.78 9.31 -5.33
CA GLU A 27 -6.03 10.52 -5.01
C GLU A 27 -5.76 10.63 -3.50
N GLN A 28 -6.74 10.31 -2.66
CA GLN A 28 -6.56 10.29 -1.20
C GLN A 28 -5.51 9.26 -0.78
N ILE A 29 -5.55 8.05 -1.36
CA ILE A 29 -4.59 6.98 -1.08
C ILE A 29 -3.18 7.42 -1.51
N LYS A 30 -3.05 7.99 -2.71
CA LYS A 30 -1.77 8.51 -3.23
C LYS A 30 -1.20 9.59 -2.31
N ASN A 31 -1.99 10.59 -1.94
CA ASN A 31 -1.54 11.69 -1.07
C ASN A 31 -1.11 11.20 0.32
N LEU A 32 -1.82 10.21 0.87
CA LEU A 32 -1.45 9.59 2.15
C LEU A 32 -0.09 8.89 2.05
N ILE A 33 0.11 8.06 1.02
CA ILE A 33 1.36 7.33 0.82
C ILE A 33 2.54 8.28 0.61
N GLU A 34 2.38 9.31 -0.21
CA GLU A 34 3.41 10.33 -0.41
C GLU A 34 3.77 11.05 0.90
N THR A 35 2.77 11.33 1.73
CA THR A 35 2.98 11.96 3.05
C THR A 35 3.77 11.03 3.96
N VAL A 36 3.41 9.75 4.03
CA VAL A 36 4.13 8.73 4.83
C VAL A 36 5.57 8.59 4.33
N GLN A 37 5.81 8.55 3.03
CA GLN A 37 7.18 8.48 2.48
C GLN A 37 8.02 9.69 2.86
N LYS A 38 7.47 10.91 2.76
CA LYS A 38 8.17 12.14 3.16
C LYS A 38 8.53 12.15 4.64
N GLN A 39 7.66 11.60 5.49
CA GLN A 39 7.87 11.52 6.94
C GLN A 39 8.83 10.39 7.34
N ASN A 40 9.07 9.42 6.47
CA ASN A 40 9.89 8.24 6.74
C ASN A 40 11.02 8.12 5.70
N PRO A 41 12.08 8.94 5.80
CA PRO A 41 13.16 8.97 4.82
C PRO A 41 13.97 7.66 4.73
N ASN A 42 13.83 6.78 5.74
CA ASN A 42 14.46 5.47 5.76
C ASN A 42 13.70 4.41 4.95
N LEU A 43 12.50 4.73 4.43
CA LEU A 43 11.79 3.81 3.57
C LEU A 43 12.56 3.62 2.25
N PRO A 44 12.65 2.39 1.74
CA PRO A 44 13.30 2.13 0.46
C PRO A 44 12.70 2.97 -0.67
N PHE A 45 13.56 3.43 -1.58
CA PHE A 45 13.11 4.12 -2.78
C PHE A 45 12.13 3.24 -3.57
N GLY A 46 11.01 3.83 -4.00
CA GLY A 46 9.95 3.11 -4.73
C GLY A 46 8.97 2.32 -3.85
N PHE A 47 9.16 2.23 -2.53
CA PHE A 47 8.25 1.50 -1.64
C PHE A 47 6.80 2.01 -1.71
N GLY A 48 6.59 3.33 -1.67
CA GLY A 48 5.25 3.91 -1.74
C GLY A 48 4.57 3.67 -3.09
N ASN A 49 5.33 3.71 -4.19
CA ASN A 49 4.79 3.37 -5.51
C ASN A 49 4.34 1.91 -5.55
N MET A 50 5.16 0.99 -5.04
CA MET A 50 4.80 -0.43 -4.92
C MET A 50 3.53 -0.60 -4.06
N LEU A 51 3.47 0.03 -2.89
CA LEU A 51 2.32 -0.07 -1.99
C LEU A 51 1.04 0.47 -2.63
N LEU A 52 1.12 1.60 -3.34
CA LEU A 52 0.00 2.20 -4.06
C LEU A 52 -0.57 1.24 -5.12
N GLU A 53 0.30 0.61 -5.90
CA GLU A 53 -0.12 -0.38 -6.90
C GLU A 53 -0.79 -1.59 -6.28
N GLN A 54 -0.24 -2.13 -5.17
CA GLN A 54 -0.86 -3.26 -4.47
C GLN A 54 -2.24 -2.91 -3.91
N ILE A 55 -2.40 -1.71 -3.34
CA ILE A 55 -3.70 -1.25 -2.85
C ILE A 55 -4.72 -1.15 -3.99
N ARG A 56 -4.32 -0.59 -5.15
CA ARG A 56 -5.18 -0.49 -6.34
C ARG A 56 -5.63 -1.86 -6.83
N LEU A 57 -4.70 -2.80 -6.98
CA LEU A 57 -4.99 -4.17 -7.43
C LEU A 57 -5.95 -4.88 -6.47
N LEU A 58 -5.69 -4.79 -5.17
CA LEU A 58 -6.54 -5.41 -4.15
C LEU A 58 -7.92 -4.77 -4.05
N LYS A 59 -8.03 -3.46 -4.29
CA LYS A 59 -9.32 -2.75 -4.33
C LYS A 59 -10.16 -3.16 -5.53
N GLN A 60 -9.55 -3.35 -6.69
CA GLN A 60 -10.23 -3.77 -7.93
C GLN A 60 -10.63 -5.26 -7.93
N SER A 61 -10.00 -6.09 -7.08
CA SER A 61 -10.25 -7.53 -7.03
C SER A 61 -11.43 -7.95 -6.14
N GLN A 62 -12.26 -6.99 -5.68
CA GLN A 62 -13.49 -7.24 -4.92
C GLN A 62 -14.75 -6.96 -5.72
#